data_AF-A0A9E3I8L0-F1
#
_entry.id   AF-A0A9E3I8L0-F1
#
_cell.length_a   1.000
_cell.length_b   1.000
_cell.length_c   1.000
_cell.angle_alpha   90.00
_cell.angle_beta   90.00
_cell.angle_gamma   90.00
#
_symmetry.space_group_name_H-M   'P 1'
#
loop_
_entity.id
_entity.type
_entity.pdbx_description
1 polymer ?
#
loop_
_entity_poly.entity_id
_entity_poly.type
_entity_poly.pdbx_seq_one_letter_code
_entity_poly.pdbx_strand_id
1 'polypeptide(L)'
;MMVQKNTILMLVNIIFLPVLIMTPTKAFAGCDQPDAPDCGCFDDTGVWNPAGAFIQDVATQTVGTAESCVSNGGKPYYQMVLGCNDEPCALIKAWMLSFWPFMSIDKRQAWCSETISYWHRETGIPYSGGYRNCGWHCNWLNYSVGQLKTWYSIEEILFFGGRGRWMEPGEVDYEDYELGVTLPVPGAYVSWRTYDDTSDTWVSDGKSHSLMINEMWLYKDVGGKLFQVKVSLLEGNSGNQVRNTREWDDLLSVTPQGPDWLSKNKKIYGFGIDLNSSGEPVYDPSRLHIVLWPFIQSPPQTRTVVATDPVWLQYYEPYLPALSAYAELIREAGEPNVISSSPALQISGIPDGQQVFWRFPQGLPGGVEVDIDLLDVHPLPIKGVELRWGSGALPGDYRVQFASAGQQYQEATVPEMPGVNQVPSGSSIPVPAIFATTGDGMQVRYVKLIFPNNFTQDAILQELRFHYYQGPLVDTEDCPFILIGDLDHNCRVDFLDVNLMARNWLIDCLDSPGDPACVLE
;
A
#
# COMPACT_ATOMS: atom_id res chain seq x y z
N MET A 1 -79.37 -37.36 11.86
CA MET A 1 -78.59 -38.18 10.92
C MET A 1 -77.35 -37.38 10.56
N MET A 2 -76.16 -37.68 11.12
CA MET A 2 -75.18 -38.68 10.60
C MET A 2 -74.76 -38.34 9.16
N VAL A 3 -73.50 -38.08 8.74
CA VAL A 3 -72.11 -38.48 9.11
C VAL A 3 -71.18 -37.42 8.43
N GLN A 4 -70.15 -36.81 9.05
CA GLN A 4 -68.69 -37.13 8.99
C GLN A 4 -68.14 -37.47 7.56
N LYS A 5 -66.93 -37.15 7.08
CA LYS A 5 -65.64 -36.76 7.66
C LYS A 5 -64.60 -36.48 6.54
N ASN A 6 -63.56 -35.72 6.91
CA ASN A 6 -62.14 -35.73 6.47
C ASN A 6 -61.72 -35.06 5.15
N THR A 7 -60.88 -34.01 5.11
CA THR A 7 -59.45 -33.79 5.50
C THR A 7 -58.53 -33.93 4.27
N ILE A 8 -57.78 -32.87 3.91
CA ILE A 8 -56.31 -32.84 3.76
C ILE A 8 -55.84 -31.46 3.23
N LEU A 9 -54.86 -30.93 3.98
CA LEU A 9 -53.94 -29.82 3.71
C LEU A 9 -53.38 -29.79 2.28
N MET A 10 -53.19 -28.58 1.72
CA MET A 10 -51.96 -28.27 0.99
C MET A 10 -51.51 -26.84 1.27
N LEU A 11 -50.28 -26.75 1.77
CA LEU A 11 -49.55 -25.53 2.10
C LEU A 11 -49.39 -24.62 0.88
N VAL A 12 -49.66 -23.33 1.07
CA VAL A 12 -49.09 -22.26 0.24
C VAL A 12 -48.03 -21.58 1.10
N ASN A 13 -46.79 -22.06 0.98
CA ASN A 13 -45.60 -21.35 1.47
C ASN A 13 -45.30 -20.20 0.50
N ILE A 14 -45.82 -19.01 0.80
CA ILE A 14 -45.29 -17.76 0.29
C ILE A 14 -44.06 -17.46 1.15
N ILE A 15 -42.88 -17.83 0.66
CA ILE A 15 -41.62 -17.30 1.19
C ILE A 15 -41.52 -15.87 0.67
N PHE A 16 -41.81 -14.92 1.56
CA PHE A 16 -41.38 -13.53 1.38
C PHE A 16 -39.85 -13.51 1.43
N LEU A 17 -39.22 -13.40 0.26
CA LEU A 17 -37.84 -12.97 0.14
C LEU A 17 -37.81 -11.47 0.48
N PRO A 18 -37.10 -11.01 1.52
CA PRO A 18 -36.87 -9.59 1.67
C PRO A 18 -35.89 -9.18 0.58
N VAL A 19 -36.40 -8.52 -0.46
CA VAL A 19 -35.60 -7.67 -1.33
C VAL A 19 -35.03 -6.60 -0.42
N LEU A 20 -33.78 -6.79 0.02
CA LEU A 20 -32.98 -5.77 0.67
C LEU A 20 -32.75 -4.66 -0.37
N ILE A 21 -33.67 -3.69 -0.38
CA ILE A 21 -33.36 -2.37 -0.88
C ILE A 21 -32.37 -1.81 0.14
N MET A 22 -31.07 -1.98 -0.14
CA MET A 22 -29.97 -1.38 0.60
C MET A 22 -30.03 0.14 0.43
N THR A 23 -30.92 0.80 1.16
CA THR A 23 -30.60 2.13 1.66
C THR A 23 -29.61 1.93 2.81
N PRO A 24 -28.48 2.64 2.88
CA PRO A 24 -27.56 2.57 4.01
C PRO A 24 -28.18 3.30 5.20
N THR A 25 -29.26 2.74 5.75
CA THR A 25 -29.73 3.09 7.08
C THR A 25 -28.82 2.35 8.04
N LYS A 26 -28.24 3.10 8.98
CA LYS A 26 -27.37 2.74 10.11
C LYS A 26 -27.83 1.51 10.92
N ALA A 27 -27.85 0.33 10.28
CA ALA A 27 -28.19 -0.96 10.87
C ALA A 27 -26.97 -1.89 10.99
N PHE A 28 -25.80 -1.45 10.50
CA PHE A 28 -24.48 -1.97 10.86
C PHE A 28 -23.98 -1.13 12.04
N ALA A 29 -24.45 -1.45 13.24
CA ALA A 29 -23.97 -0.86 14.49
C ALA A 29 -23.19 -1.92 15.28
N GLY A 30 -22.33 -2.66 14.59
CA GLY A 30 -21.47 -3.68 15.18
C GLY A 30 -20.04 -3.29 14.89
N CYS A 31 -19.24 -3.03 15.94
CA CYS A 31 -17.81 -2.78 15.78
C CYS A 31 -17.13 -4.09 15.32
N ASP A 32 -17.28 -4.41 14.02
CA ASP A 32 -16.97 -5.70 13.39
C ASP A 32 -15.46 -5.95 13.35
N GLN A 33 -14.69 -4.88 13.28
CA GLN A 33 -13.28 -4.86 13.61
C GLN A 33 -13.06 -3.86 14.74
N PRO A 34 -12.02 -4.02 15.58
CA PRO A 34 -11.73 -3.13 16.70
C PRO A 34 -11.56 -1.64 16.34
N ASP A 35 -11.51 -1.28 15.06
CA ASP A 35 -11.28 0.05 14.50
C ASP A 35 -12.13 0.35 13.26
N ALA A 36 -13.22 -0.38 13.06
CA ALA A 36 -14.13 -0.16 11.94
C ALA A 36 -14.82 1.22 12.03
N PRO A 37 -15.27 1.83 10.91
CA PRO A 37 -15.93 3.14 10.92
C PRO A 37 -17.17 3.25 11.81
N ASP A 38 -17.84 2.15 12.11
CA ASP A 38 -19.00 2.09 13.00
C ASP A 38 -18.66 1.87 14.48
N CYS A 39 -17.37 1.75 14.83
CA CYS A 39 -16.89 1.77 16.21
C CYS A 39 -16.98 3.19 16.80
N GLY A 40 -17.48 3.32 18.04
CA GLY A 40 -17.64 4.63 18.69
C GLY A 40 -16.35 5.40 18.98
N CYS A 41 -15.19 4.74 18.90
CA CYS A 41 -13.87 5.36 19.03
C CYS A 41 -13.22 5.72 17.69
N PHE A 42 -13.88 5.40 16.56
CA PHE A 42 -13.34 5.70 15.23
C PHE A 42 -13.22 7.20 15.05
N ASP A 43 -12.07 7.64 14.56
CA ASP A 43 -11.81 9.05 14.24
C ASP A 43 -11.94 9.23 12.74
N ASP A 44 -13.04 9.85 12.31
CA ASP A 44 -13.30 10.14 10.90
C ASP A 44 -12.78 11.51 10.44
N THR A 45 -11.78 12.06 11.12
CA THR A 45 -11.10 13.28 10.66
C THR A 45 -10.32 13.04 9.34
N GLY A 46 -10.00 14.13 8.64
CA GLY A 46 -9.38 14.09 7.32
C GLY A 46 -10.33 13.70 6.18
N VAL A 47 -9.92 13.89 4.93
CA VAL A 47 -10.74 13.61 3.75
C VAL A 47 -10.54 12.15 3.29
N TRP A 48 -11.63 11.40 3.07
CA TRP A 48 -11.60 10.01 2.55
C TRP A 48 -11.17 9.90 1.08
N ASN A 49 -11.61 10.84 0.24
CA ASN A 49 -11.35 10.85 -1.19
C ASN A 49 -10.62 12.14 -1.60
N PRO A 50 -9.34 12.30 -1.22
CA PRO A 50 -8.55 13.48 -1.58
C PRO A 50 -8.25 13.51 -3.07
N ALA A 51 -8.18 14.70 -3.66
CA ALA A 51 -7.85 14.88 -5.08
C ALA A 51 -7.12 16.20 -5.32
N GLY A 52 -6.29 16.28 -6.35
CA GLY A 52 -5.58 17.51 -6.66
C GLY A 52 -4.76 17.47 -7.93
N ALA A 53 -4.10 18.58 -8.26
CA ALA A 53 -3.25 18.71 -9.44
C ALA A 53 -1.81 18.28 -9.16
N PHE A 54 -1.42 18.21 -7.89
CA PHE A 54 -0.11 17.75 -7.44
C PHE A 54 -0.24 16.86 -6.20
N ILE A 55 0.79 16.05 -5.94
CA ILE A 55 0.82 15.15 -4.78
C ILE A 55 0.60 15.90 -3.45
N GLN A 56 1.12 17.12 -3.31
CA GLN A 56 0.96 17.94 -2.12
C GLN A 56 -0.49 18.36 -1.86
N ASP A 57 -1.32 18.48 -2.90
CA ASP A 57 -2.75 18.82 -2.73
C ASP A 57 -3.51 17.66 -2.09
N VAL A 58 -3.25 16.45 -2.57
CA VAL A 58 -3.80 15.21 -2.01
C VAL A 58 -3.33 15.05 -0.56
N ALA A 59 -2.03 15.19 -0.32
CA ALA A 59 -1.45 15.06 1.00
C ALA A 59 -2.00 16.09 2.00
N THR A 60 -2.15 17.35 1.58
CA THR A 60 -2.73 18.41 2.42
C THR A 60 -4.17 18.10 2.81
N GLN A 61 -4.98 17.50 1.92
CA GLN A 61 -6.36 17.12 2.24
C GLN A 61 -6.46 15.94 3.20
N THR A 62 -5.43 15.11 3.28
CA THR A 62 -5.34 14.03 4.29
C THR A 62 -4.83 14.50 5.64
N VAL A 63 -4.37 15.75 5.78
CA VAL A 63 -3.95 16.29 7.08
C VAL A 63 -5.09 16.18 8.08
N GLY A 64 -4.78 15.64 9.25
CA GLY A 64 -5.76 15.36 10.29
C GLY A 64 -6.21 13.91 10.34
N THR A 65 -6.10 13.13 9.26
CA THR A 65 -6.40 11.69 9.29
C THR A 65 -5.54 11.02 10.37
N ALA A 66 -6.19 10.36 11.33
CA ALA A 66 -5.56 9.83 12.55
C ALA A 66 -5.90 8.36 12.77
N GLU A 67 -5.00 7.65 13.45
CA GLU A 67 -5.31 6.32 13.96
C GLU A 67 -6.46 6.39 14.95
N SER A 68 -7.23 5.31 15.03
CA SER A 68 -8.36 5.24 15.94
C SER A 68 -8.58 3.84 16.48
N CYS A 69 -9.02 3.77 17.73
CA CYS A 69 -9.34 2.56 18.50
C CYS A 69 -8.18 1.58 18.76
N VAL A 70 -7.35 1.28 17.76
CA VAL A 70 -6.18 0.39 17.84
C VAL A 70 -4.97 1.11 17.25
N SER A 71 -3.79 0.85 17.82
CA SER A 71 -2.53 1.33 17.27
C SER A 71 -2.36 0.88 15.83
N ASN A 72 -1.86 1.76 14.95
CA ASN A 72 -1.73 1.48 13.52
C ASN A 72 -3.05 1.16 12.79
N GLY A 73 -4.20 1.38 13.44
CA GLY A 73 -5.54 1.09 12.93
C GLY A 73 -6.36 2.34 12.62
N GLY A 74 -7.64 2.16 12.30
CA GLY A 74 -8.58 3.24 12.01
C GLY A 74 -8.57 3.67 10.55
N LYS A 75 -8.98 4.92 10.29
CA LYS A 75 -9.06 5.46 8.92
C LYS A 75 -7.78 5.27 8.09
N PRO A 76 -6.55 5.51 8.61
CA PRO A 76 -5.32 5.28 7.86
C PRO A 76 -5.18 3.84 7.36
N TYR A 77 -5.54 2.84 8.17
CA TYR A 77 -5.46 1.44 7.76
C TYR A 77 -6.37 1.16 6.55
N TYR A 78 -7.65 1.56 6.63
CA TYR A 78 -8.57 1.35 5.52
C TYR A 78 -8.20 2.19 4.29
N GLN A 79 -7.84 3.46 4.50
CA GLN A 79 -7.58 4.42 3.43
C GLN A 79 -6.22 4.20 2.77
N MET A 80 -5.15 4.26 3.55
CA MET A 80 -3.77 4.36 3.06
C MET A 80 -3.11 3.01 2.87
N VAL A 81 -3.48 1.99 3.67
CA VAL A 81 -2.97 0.62 3.49
C VAL A 81 -3.87 -0.17 2.54
N LEU A 82 -5.18 -0.21 2.83
CA LEU A 82 -6.11 -1.05 2.06
C LEU A 82 -6.68 -0.38 0.80
N GLY A 83 -6.52 0.94 0.66
CA GLY A 83 -6.97 1.71 -0.49
C GLY A 83 -8.48 1.93 -0.60
N CYS A 84 -9.18 2.07 0.53
CA CYS A 84 -10.58 2.47 0.56
C CYS A 84 -10.72 3.99 0.68
N ASN A 85 -11.26 4.64 -0.33
CA ASN A 85 -11.46 6.10 -0.33
C ASN A 85 -12.85 6.53 0.15
N ASP A 86 -13.59 5.66 0.83
CA ASP A 86 -14.87 6.00 1.45
C ASP A 86 -15.22 5.06 2.62
N GLU A 87 -16.11 5.53 3.48
CA GLU A 87 -16.62 4.80 4.64
C GLU A 87 -17.31 3.47 4.24
N PRO A 88 -18.18 3.40 3.20
CA PRO A 88 -18.79 2.13 2.79
C PRO A 88 -17.77 1.05 2.41
N CYS A 89 -16.71 1.38 1.67
CA CYS A 89 -15.62 0.46 1.36
C CYS A 89 -14.95 -0.03 2.65
N ALA A 90 -14.65 0.88 3.58
CA ALA A 90 -14.04 0.54 4.85
C ALA A 90 -14.92 -0.37 5.71
N LEU A 91 -16.23 -0.10 5.79
CA LEU A 91 -17.19 -0.96 6.51
C LEU A 91 -17.30 -2.34 5.88
N ILE A 92 -17.37 -2.44 4.55
CA ILE A 92 -17.39 -3.73 3.85
C ILE A 92 -16.10 -4.49 4.15
N LYS A 93 -14.94 -3.84 4.11
CA LYS A 93 -13.65 -4.47 4.45
C LYS A 93 -13.59 -4.89 5.91
N ALA A 94 -14.07 -4.07 6.84
CA ALA A 94 -14.11 -4.41 8.26
C ALA A 94 -14.99 -5.64 8.52
N TRP A 95 -16.21 -5.64 7.99
CA TRP A 95 -17.11 -6.77 8.03
C TRP A 95 -16.45 -8.03 7.44
N MET A 96 -15.82 -7.92 6.28
CA MET A 96 -15.09 -9.01 5.65
C MET A 96 -13.93 -9.55 6.53
N LEU A 97 -13.15 -8.67 7.14
CA LEU A 97 -12.04 -9.05 8.03
C LEU A 97 -12.51 -9.66 9.34
N SER A 98 -13.74 -9.40 9.79
CA SER A 98 -14.30 -9.97 11.03
C SER A 98 -14.59 -11.47 10.91
N PHE A 99 -15.03 -11.91 9.73
CA PHE A 99 -15.24 -13.32 9.43
C PHE A 99 -13.96 -14.00 8.96
N TRP A 100 -13.08 -13.26 8.26
CA TRP A 100 -11.89 -13.81 7.64
C TRP A 100 -10.67 -12.90 7.87
N PRO A 101 -10.00 -13.01 9.03
CA PRO A 101 -8.86 -12.16 9.39
C PRO A 101 -7.67 -12.23 8.42
N PHE A 102 -7.61 -13.28 7.61
CA PHE A 102 -6.56 -13.52 6.61
C PHE A 102 -6.88 -12.90 5.23
N MET A 103 -7.99 -12.16 5.08
CA MET A 103 -8.32 -11.49 3.82
C MET A 103 -7.54 -10.23 3.52
N SER A 104 -6.66 -9.82 4.42
CA SER A 104 -5.58 -8.91 4.08
C SER A 104 -4.26 -9.66 4.10
N ILE A 105 -3.53 -9.62 2.99
CA ILE A 105 -2.13 -10.06 2.96
C ILE A 105 -1.27 -9.13 3.84
N ASP A 106 -1.70 -7.87 3.96
CA ASP A 106 -1.03 -6.84 4.72
C ASP A 106 -1.74 -6.63 6.07
N LYS A 107 -1.00 -6.75 7.17
CA LYS A 107 -1.58 -6.58 8.50
C LYS A 107 -1.77 -5.09 8.83
N ARG A 108 -2.46 -4.79 9.94
CA ARG A 108 -2.34 -3.47 10.56
C ARG A 108 -0.87 -3.27 10.92
N GLN A 109 -0.31 -2.18 10.42
CA GLN A 109 1.12 -1.89 10.51
C GLN A 109 1.31 -0.38 10.37
N ALA A 110 2.51 0.06 10.71
CA ALA A 110 2.91 1.45 10.49
C ALA A 110 2.58 1.89 9.06
N TRP A 111 2.12 3.12 8.90
CA TRP A 111 1.57 3.61 7.63
C TRP A 111 2.33 4.83 7.10
N CYS A 112 3.64 4.91 7.35
CA CYS A 112 4.48 6.04 6.95
C CYS A 112 4.72 6.04 5.43
N SER A 113 5.34 4.99 4.92
CA SER A 113 5.68 4.83 3.49
C SER A 113 4.44 4.52 2.65
N GLU A 114 3.46 3.87 3.27
CA GLU A 114 2.14 3.59 2.73
C GLU A 114 1.40 4.89 2.43
N THR A 115 1.51 5.90 3.30
CA THR A 115 0.92 7.21 3.05
C THR A 115 1.52 7.87 1.80
N ILE A 116 2.85 7.81 1.62
CA ILE A 116 3.50 8.33 0.40
C ILE A 116 2.96 7.60 -0.82
N SER A 117 2.93 6.28 -0.78
CA SER A 117 2.39 5.42 -1.84
C SER A 117 0.92 5.75 -2.18
N TYR A 118 0.11 5.97 -1.15
CA TYR A 118 -1.28 6.38 -1.26
C TYR A 118 -1.41 7.74 -1.95
N TRP A 119 -0.65 8.76 -1.52
CA TRP A 119 -0.71 10.09 -2.15
C TRP A 119 -0.34 10.06 -3.63
N HIS A 120 0.67 9.26 -4.01
CA HIS A 120 0.99 9.04 -5.42
C HIS A 120 -0.11 8.33 -6.20
N ARG A 121 -0.76 7.33 -5.59
CA ARG A 121 -1.88 6.63 -6.23
C ARG A 121 -3.03 7.57 -6.52
N GLU A 122 -3.44 8.37 -5.54
CA GLU A 122 -4.59 9.26 -5.65
C GLU A 122 -4.35 10.46 -6.54
N THR A 123 -3.13 11.01 -6.54
CA THR A 123 -2.79 12.13 -7.44
C THR A 123 -2.65 11.67 -8.89
N GLY A 124 -2.21 10.42 -9.12
CA GLY A 124 -1.97 9.88 -10.45
C GLY A 124 -0.84 10.61 -11.21
N ILE A 125 0.03 11.32 -10.49
CA ILE A 125 1.12 12.14 -11.01
C ILE A 125 2.44 11.73 -10.36
N PRO A 126 3.53 11.60 -11.14
CA PRO A 126 3.55 11.68 -12.61
C PRO A 126 2.99 10.44 -13.31
N TYR A 127 2.57 9.43 -12.54
CA TYR A 127 2.10 8.15 -13.07
C TYR A 127 0.69 7.82 -12.55
N SER A 128 -0.22 7.47 -13.47
CA SER A 128 -1.66 7.37 -13.19
C SER A 128 -2.03 6.34 -12.11
N GLY A 129 -1.14 5.38 -11.82
CA GLY A 129 -1.38 4.31 -10.87
C GLY A 129 -0.66 4.40 -9.52
N GLY A 130 0.10 5.47 -9.26
CA GLY A 130 1.11 5.43 -8.21
C GLY A 130 2.31 4.55 -8.62
N TYR A 131 3.04 3.99 -7.64
CA TYR A 131 4.29 3.26 -7.88
C TYR A 131 4.17 1.99 -8.75
N ARG A 132 2.95 1.56 -9.08
CA ARG A 132 2.65 0.44 -10.00
C ARG A 132 3.02 0.74 -11.43
N ASN A 133 2.96 -0.26 -12.31
CA ASN A 133 3.08 -0.13 -13.77
C ASN A 133 4.43 0.47 -14.24
N CYS A 134 5.52 0.32 -13.48
CA CYS A 134 6.90 0.59 -13.96
C CYS A 134 7.50 -0.57 -14.77
N GLY A 135 6.71 -1.59 -15.08
CA GLY A 135 7.18 -2.82 -15.73
C GLY A 135 7.60 -3.90 -14.73
N TRP A 136 8.21 -3.55 -13.59
CA TRP A 136 8.67 -4.55 -12.60
C TRP A 136 7.87 -4.58 -11.30
N HIS A 137 7.14 -3.51 -10.96
CA HIS A 137 6.33 -3.45 -9.74
C HIS A 137 4.83 -3.36 -10.09
N CYS A 138 4.08 -4.40 -9.76
CA CYS A 138 2.64 -4.53 -10.02
C CYS A 138 1.78 -4.20 -8.79
N ASN A 139 2.33 -3.47 -7.82
CA ASN A 139 1.62 -2.91 -6.68
C ASN A 139 1.92 -1.41 -6.61
N TRP A 140 0.96 -0.63 -6.15
CA TRP A 140 1.17 0.80 -5.91
C TRP A 140 1.76 1.05 -4.53
N LEU A 141 1.73 0.05 -3.63
CA LEU A 141 2.09 0.16 -2.23
C LEU A 141 3.54 -0.27 -1.96
N ASN A 142 4.32 0.65 -1.39
CA ASN A 142 5.61 0.39 -0.73
C ASN A 142 5.45 0.62 0.77
N TYR A 143 6.00 -0.30 1.57
CA TYR A 143 5.76 -0.44 3.01
C TYR A 143 6.94 0.01 3.88
N SER A 144 8.06 0.38 3.26
CA SER A 144 9.22 0.85 4.02
C SER A 144 10.05 1.85 3.26
N VAL A 145 10.84 2.61 4.01
CA VAL A 145 11.91 3.46 3.50
C VAL A 145 12.83 2.67 2.55
N GLY A 146 13.18 1.44 2.92
CA GLY A 146 14.07 0.58 2.12
C GLY A 146 13.45 0.22 0.76
N GLN A 147 12.15 -0.06 0.73
CA GLN A 147 11.43 -0.31 -0.51
C GLN A 147 11.29 0.94 -1.40
N LEU A 148 10.95 2.09 -0.82
CA LEU A 148 10.89 3.34 -1.56
C LEU A 148 12.25 3.69 -2.17
N LYS A 149 13.35 3.60 -1.40
CA LYS A 149 14.70 3.78 -1.95
C LYS A 149 14.96 2.80 -3.10
N THR A 150 14.66 1.51 -2.90
CA THR A 150 14.84 0.48 -3.94
C THR A 150 14.07 0.85 -5.21
N TRP A 151 12.83 1.31 -5.09
CA TRP A 151 12.02 1.71 -6.22
C TRP A 151 12.66 2.88 -6.97
N TYR A 152 13.01 3.97 -6.28
CA TYR A 152 13.65 5.14 -6.89
C TYR A 152 15.01 4.82 -7.52
N SER A 153 15.81 3.96 -6.88
CA SER A 153 17.10 3.52 -7.42
C SER A 153 16.95 2.68 -8.69
N ILE A 154 15.94 1.81 -8.78
CA ILE A 154 15.68 1.04 -10.02
C ILE A 154 15.23 1.97 -11.13
N GLU A 155 14.31 2.88 -10.85
CA GLU A 155 13.84 3.85 -11.86
C GLU A 155 14.99 4.74 -12.35
N GLU A 156 15.93 5.13 -11.48
CA GLU A 156 17.11 5.90 -11.86
C GLU A 156 18.04 5.12 -12.80
N ILE A 157 18.33 3.85 -12.48
CA ILE A 157 19.16 2.97 -13.32
C ILE A 157 18.59 2.87 -14.73
N LEU A 158 17.26 2.87 -14.84
CA LEU A 158 16.55 2.76 -16.11
C LEU A 158 16.64 4.03 -16.98
N PHE A 159 17.30 5.11 -16.53
CA PHE A 159 17.71 6.38 -17.17
C PHE A 159 16.83 6.92 -18.32
N PHE A 160 16.65 6.16 -19.40
CA PHE A 160 15.64 6.41 -20.44
C PHE A 160 14.29 5.76 -20.09
N GLY A 161 13.34 6.58 -19.63
CA GLY A 161 11.99 6.14 -19.29
C GLY A 161 11.81 5.70 -17.84
N GLY A 162 12.83 5.91 -16.99
CA GLY A 162 12.68 5.86 -15.53
C GLY A 162 11.71 6.94 -15.03
N ARG A 163 10.95 6.62 -13.99
CA ARG A 163 9.91 7.52 -13.42
C ARG A 163 10.35 8.27 -12.17
N GLY A 164 11.56 8.01 -11.70
CA GLY A 164 12.07 8.60 -10.47
C GLY A 164 13.58 8.48 -10.35
N ARG A 165 14.14 9.22 -9.40
CA ARG A 165 15.55 9.24 -9.03
C ARG A 165 15.72 9.19 -7.53
N TRP A 166 16.73 8.47 -7.05
CA TRP A 166 17.13 8.54 -5.65
C TRP A 166 18.28 9.53 -5.51
N MET A 167 18.03 10.69 -4.90
CA MET A 167 19.09 11.63 -4.58
C MET A 167 19.67 11.29 -3.21
N GLU A 168 20.93 10.87 -3.21
CA GLU A 168 21.67 10.63 -1.98
C GLU A 168 21.88 11.95 -1.22
N PRO A 169 21.93 11.91 0.12
CA PRO A 169 22.05 13.14 0.90
C PRO A 169 23.41 13.83 0.69
N GLY A 170 24.38 13.10 0.12
CA GLY A 170 25.67 13.61 -0.31
C GLY A 170 25.65 14.44 -1.60
N GLU A 171 24.53 14.46 -2.33
CA GLU A 171 24.38 15.19 -3.59
C GLU A 171 23.79 16.59 -3.41
N VAL A 172 23.37 16.94 -2.18
CA VAL A 172 22.81 18.26 -1.90
C VAL A 172 23.91 19.32 -1.98
N ASP A 173 23.83 20.18 -2.99
CA ASP A 173 24.82 21.22 -3.26
C ASP A 173 24.14 22.60 -3.37
N TYR A 174 24.56 23.56 -2.55
CA TYR A 174 24.06 24.94 -2.62
C TYR A 174 24.89 25.85 -3.52
N GLU A 175 26.14 25.48 -3.81
CA GLU A 175 27.03 26.25 -4.67
C GLU A 175 26.70 26.05 -6.14
N ASP A 176 26.41 24.80 -6.54
CA ASP A 176 26.01 24.41 -7.89
C ASP A 176 24.64 23.69 -7.88
N TYR A 177 23.64 24.38 -7.33
CA TYR A 177 22.31 23.79 -7.17
C TYR A 177 21.54 23.70 -8.50
N GLU A 178 20.96 22.55 -8.74
CA GLU A 178 20.01 22.26 -9.81
C GLU A 178 18.80 21.51 -9.21
N LEU A 179 17.61 22.05 -9.44
CA LEU A 179 16.36 21.50 -8.90
C LEU A 179 16.10 20.10 -9.46
N GLY A 180 15.86 19.15 -8.57
CA GLY A 180 15.68 17.73 -8.88
C GLY A 180 16.99 16.95 -9.11
N VAL A 181 18.15 17.62 -9.11
CA VAL A 181 19.45 17.00 -9.42
C VAL A 181 20.40 17.08 -8.23
N THR A 182 20.77 18.29 -7.81
CA THR A 182 21.62 18.54 -6.62
C THR A 182 20.86 19.29 -5.52
N LEU A 183 19.57 19.53 -5.72
CA LEU A 183 18.68 20.10 -4.71
C LEU A 183 17.27 19.49 -4.91
N PRO A 184 16.53 19.10 -3.87
CA PRO A 184 15.21 18.52 -4.07
C PRO A 184 14.20 19.60 -4.49
N VAL A 185 12.97 19.18 -4.75
CA VAL A 185 11.87 20.05 -5.17
C VAL A 185 10.65 19.88 -4.27
N PRO A 186 9.69 20.83 -4.24
CA PRO A 186 8.40 20.59 -3.62
C PRO A 186 7.77 19.30 -4.16
N GLY A 187 7.27 18.44 -3.27
CA GLY A 187 6.68 17.15 -3.62
C GLY A 187 7.68 15.99 -3.57
N ALA A 188 8.98 16.26 -3.50
CA ALA A 188 9.97 15.22 -3.31
C ALA A 188 9.70 14.43 -2.02
N TYR A 189 9.79 13.10 -2.14
CA TYR A 189 9.84 12.20 -1.00
C TYR A 189 11.11 12.48 -0.20
N VAL A 190 11.00 12.54 1.12
CA VAL A 190 12.11 12.71 2.05
C VAL A 190 12.11 11.51 2.98
N SER A 191 13.23 10.78 2.98
CA SER A 191 13.42 9.70 3.92
C SER A 191 14.15 10.21 5.16
N TRP A 192 13.58 9.89 6.33
CA TRP A 192 14.20 10.12 7.62
C TRP A 192 14.73 8.79 8.18
N ARG A 193 15.99 8.77 8.65
CA ARG A 193 16.58 7.68 9.43
C ARG A 193 17.56 8.20 10.47
N THR A 194 17.80 7.42 11.53
CA THR A 194 18.84 7.72 12.53
C THR A 194 20.24 7.61 11.90
N TYR A 195 21.09 8.62 12.12
CA TYR A 195 22.48 8.66 11.67
C TYR A 195 23.46 8.58 12.84
N ASP A 196 24.50 7.75 12.74
CA ASP A 196 25.61 7.70 13.68
C ASP A 196 26.83 8.44 13.12
N ASP A 197 27.08 9.62 13.66
CA ASP A 197 28.22 10.49 13.35
C ASP A 197 29.59 9.86 13.65
N THR A 198 29.66 8.89 14.55
CA THR A 198 30.95 8.28 14.95
C THR A 198 31.44 7.29 13.92
N SER A 199 30.51 6.59 13.29
CA SER A 199 30.80 5.52 12.33
C SER A 199 30.45 5.91 10.89
N ASP A 200 29.90 7.12 10.68
CA ASP A 200 29.31 7.59 9.44
C ASP A 200 28.34 6.55 8.83
N THR A 201 27.44 6.00 9.67
CA THR A 201 26.50 4.95 9.26
C THR A 201 25.04 5.31 9.54
N TRP A 202 24.16 4.81 8.69
CA TRP A 202 22.72 4.82 8.92
C TRP A 202 22.34 3.66 9.84
N VAL A 203 21.69 3.99 10.95
CA VAL A 203 21.33 3.01 11.97
C VAL A 203 19.96 2.44 11.67
N SER A 204 19.85 1.12 11.79
CA SER A 204 18.60 0.39 11.64
C SER A 204 17.98 0.05 12.99
N ASP A 205 17.61 1.07 13.76
CA ASP A 205 16.97 0.91 15.07
C ASP A 205 15.44 0.96 15.02
N GLY A 206 14.86 0.73 13.83
CA GLY A 206 13.41 0.86 13.60
C GLY A 206 12.91 2.30 13.69
N LYS A 207 13.79 3.31 13.63
CA LYS A 207 13.41 4.73 13.61
C LYS A 207 13.60 5.35 12.23
N SER A 208 12.93 4.76 11.24
CA SER A 208 12.82 5.38 9.92
C SER A 208 11.42 5.92 9.71
N HIS A 209 11.31 6.98 8.92
CA HIS A 209 10.04 7.64 8.66
C HIS A 209 10.02 8.27 7.27
N SER A 210 8.81 8.43 6.74
CA SER A 210 8.57 8.87 5.37
C SER A 210 7.82 10.19 5.37
N LEU A 211 8.43 11.18 4.70
CA LEU A 211 8.02 12.58 4.69
C LEU A 211 7.92 13.04 3.23
N MET A 212 7.29 14.19 2.99
CA MET A 212 7.28 14.84 1.69
C MET A 212 7.49 16.34 1.84
N ILE A 213 8.25 16.95 0.92
CA ILE A 213 8.40 18.41 0.89
C ILE A 213 7.07 19.04 0.48
N ASN A 214 6.49 19.84 1.36
CA ASN A 214 5.28 20.60 1.06
C ASN A 214 5.62 21.90 0.32
N GLU A 215 6.35 22.79 0.99
CA GLU A 215 6.84 24.05 0.44
C GLU A 215 8.34 24.21 0.68
N MET A 216 8.97 25.00 -0.18
CA MET A 216 10.41 25.21 -0.18
C MET A 216 10.74 26.68 -0.40
N TRP A 217 11.66 27.24 0.41
CA TRP A 217 12.15 28.61 0.28
C TRP A 217 13.66 28.61 0.05
N LEU A 218 14.08 29.16 -1.09
CA LEU A 218 15.48 29.34 -1.47
C LEU A 218 15.94 30.73 -1.06
N TYR A 219 16.78 30.82 -0.03
CA TYR A 219 17.34 32.09 0.44
C TYR A 219 18.63 32.40 -0.31
N LYS A 220 18.58 33.47 -1.11
CA LYS A 220 19.71 33.94 -1.91
C LYS A 220 20.24 35.26 -1.40
N ASP A 221 21.55 35.41 -1.38
CA ASP A 221 22.18 36.67 -1.01
C ASP A 221 22.09 37.71 -2.15
N VAL A 222 22.62 38.92 -1.92
CA VAL A 222 22.65 39.99 -2.93
C VAL A 222 23.47 39.66 -4.19
N GLY A 223 24.36 38.67 -4.10
CA GLY A 223 25.13 38.14 -5.23
C GLY A 223 24.40 37.02 -5.97
N GLY A 224 23.20 36.63 -5.52
CA GLY A 224 22.42 35.52 -6.07
C GLY A 224 22.84 34.14 -5.57
N LYS A 225 23.75 34.04 -4.62
CA LYS A 225 24.23 32.76 -4.06
C LYS A 225 23.21 32.19 -3.09
N LEU A 226 22.89 30.91 -3.26
CA LEU A 226 22.06 30.16 -2.31
C LEU A 226 22.88 29.89 -1.04
N PHE A 227 22.33 30.23 0.12
CA PHE A 227 23.01 30.01 1.40
C PHE A 227 22.16 29.26 2.43
N GLN A 228 20.86 29.10 2.17
CA GLN A 228 19.93 28.41 3.05
C GLN A 228 18.72 27.93 2.26
N VAL A 229 18.23 26.74 2.60
CA VAL A 229 17.00 26.19 2.05
C VAL A 229 16.07 25.79 3.18
N LYS A 230 15.01 26.56 3.37
CA LYS A 230 13.94 26.20 4.31
C LYS A 230 12.94 25.29 3.63
N VAL A 231 12.41 24.31 4.36
CA VAL A 231 11.32 23.45 3.89
C VAL A 231 10.23 23.31 4.94
N SER A 232 8.98 23.20 4.50
CA SER A 232 7.88 22.63 5.30
C SER A 232 7.60 21.21 4.81
N LEU A 233 7.15 20.34 5.71
CA LEU A 233 7.02 18.91 5.45
C LEU A 233 5.61 18.43 5.77
N LEU A 234 5.13 17.52 4.92
CA LEU A 234 3.98 16.67 5.18
C LEU A 234 4.48 15.31 5.68
N GLU A 235 3.86 14.81 6.75
CA GLU A 235 4.24 13.56 7.42
C GLU A 235 3.05 12.60 7.37
N GLY A 236 3.30 11.33 7.04
CA GLY A 236 2.27 10.28 7.05
C GLY A 236 1.83 9.94 8.47
N ASN A 237 2.53 9.03 9.15
CA ASN A 237 2.26 8.73 10.56
C ASN A 237 3.19 9.51 11.50
N SER A 238 2.76 10.69 11.98
CA SER A 238 3.52 11.47 12.96
C SER A 238 2.70 11.67 14.23
N GLY A 239 2.99 10.86 15.25
CA GLY A 239 2.16 10.81 16.45
C GLY A 239 0.73 10.37 16.13
N ASN A 240 0.61 9.30 15.34
CA ASN A 240 -0.62 8.61 14.99
C ASN A 240 -1.57 9.45 14.13
N GLN A 241 -1.02 10.38 13.34
CA GLN A 241 -1.79 11.31 12.52
C GLN A 241 -0.96 11.88 11.35
N VAL A 242 -1.63 12.16 10.23
CA VAL A 242 -1.08 12.96 9.13
C VAL A 242 -0.93 14.41 9.56
N ARG A 243 0.30 14.93 9.47
CA ARG A 243 0.64 16.28 9.94
C ARG A 243 1.36 17.09 8.87
N ASN A 244 1.28 18.40 9.02
CA ASN A 244 2.02 19.38 8.22
C ASN A 244 2.74 20.42 9.10
N THR A 245 3.04 20.05 10.35
CA THR A 245 3.54 20.98 11.37
C THR A 245 5.06 21.07 11.42
N ARG A 246 5.78 20.27 10.62
CA ARG A 246 7.24 20.21 10.65
C ARG A 246 7.83 21.13 9.60
N GLU A 247 8.82 21.89 10.03
CA GLU A 247 9.66 22.72 9.18
C GLU A 247 11.12 22.49 9.55
N TRP A 248 12.00 22.63 8.56
CA TRP A 248 13.44 22.74 8.77
C TRP A 248 13.91 24.04 8.18
N ASP A 249 14.54 24.87 9.01
CA ASP A 249 15.04 26.18 8.58
C ASP A 249 16.16 26.05 7.56
N ASP A 250 16.94 24.97 7.62
CA ASP A 250 17.96 24.68 6.63
C ASP A 250 18.04 23.18 6.34
N LEU A 251 17.79 22.79 5.10
CA LEU A 251 17.76 21.40 4.65
C LEU A 251 19.15 20.75 4.80
N LEU A 252 20.22 21.46 4.45
CA LEU A 252 21.57 20.93 4.50
C LEU A 252 21.99 20.59 5.94
N SER A 253 21.55 21.38 6.92
CA SER A 253 21.84 21.16 8.35
C SER A 253 21.39 19.81 8.92
N VAL A 254 20.43 19.14 8.27
CA VAL A 254 19.90 17.84 8.71
C VAL A 254 20.36 16.68 7.83
N THR A 255 21.23 16.93 6.85
CA THR A 255 21.97 15.91 6.08
C THR A 255 23.29 15.56 6.78
N PRO A 256 23.92 14.41 6.47
CA PRO A 256 25.27 14.11 6.93
C PRO A 256 26.33 15.13 6.53
N GLN A 257 26.12 15.89 5.44
CA GLN A 257 27.04 16.94 4.98
C GLN A 257 26.91 18.26 5.75
N GLY A 258 25.78 18.44 6.44
CA GLY A 258 25.50 19.61 7.25
C GLY A 258 26.55 19.81 8.35
N PRO A 259 26.89 21.06 8.69
CA PRO A 259 27.90 21.33 9.70
C PRO A 259 27.36 21.05 11.11
N ASP A 260 28.19 20.42 11.95
CA ASP A 260 27.81 19.98 13.32
C ASP A 260 27.35 21.12 14.24
N TRP A 261 27.76 22.36 13.97
CA TRP A 261 27.36 23.53 14.77
C TRP A 261 25.94 24.00 14.47
N LEU A 262 25.39 23.65 13.29
CA LEU A 262 23.99 23.94 12.94
C LEU A 262 23.05 22.91 13.57
N SER A 263 23.43 21.63 13.63
CA SER A 263 22.59 20.57 14.20
C SER A 263 23.37 19.27 14.46
N LYS A 264 23.10 18.63 15.60
CA LYS A 264 23.51 17.23 15.88
C LYS A 264 22.43 16.20 15.48
N ASN A 265 21.35 16.66 14.85
CA ASN A 265 20.19 15.85 14.50
C ASN A 265 20.21 15.52 13.00
N LYS A 266 21.32 14.97 12.50
CA LYS A 266 21.44 14.49 11.13
C LYS A 266 20.50 13.31 10.93
N LYS A 267 19.68 13.39 9.91
CA LYS A 267 18.51 12.52 9.80
C LYS A 267 18.00 12.26 8.39
N ILE A 268 18.37 13.10 7.41
CA ILE A 268 17.94 12.89 6.03
C ILE A 268 18.75 11.75 5.42
N TYR A 269 18.08 10.63 5.21
CA TYR A 269 18.65 9.44 4.57
C TYR A 269 18.79 9.61 3.05
N GLY A 270 17.92 10.43 2.45
CA GLY A 270 17.95 10.76 1.03
C GLY A 270 16.57 11.22 0.56
N PHE A 271 16.43 11.39 -0.75
CA PHE A 271 15.22 11.91 -1.37
C PHE A 271 14.80 11.09 -2.58
N GLY A 272 13.49 10.90 -2.74
CA GLY A 272 12.91 10.44 -4.00
C GLY A 272 12.46 11.64 -4.83
N ILE A 273 12.97 11.74 -6.05
CA ILE A 273 12.61 12.78 -7.01
C ILE A 273 11.78 12.14 -8.12
N ASP A 274 10.53 12.56 -8.25
CA ASP A 274 9.65 12.11 -9.33
C ASP A 274 10.04 12.73 -10.66
N LEU A 275 10.05 11.93 -11.72
CA LEU A 275 10.43 12.36 -13.06
C LEU A 275 9.27 12.19 -14.06
N ASN A 276 9.17 13.12 -15.01
CA ASN A 276 8.27 12.99 -16.15
C ASN A 276 8.87 12.06 -17.22
N SER A 277 8.13 11.81 -18.31
CA SER A 277 8.59 10.97 -19.42
C SER A 277 9.84 11.49 -20.16
N SER A 278 10.21 12.75 -19.95
CA SER A 278 11.45 13.37 -20.48
C SER A 278 12.61 13.30 -19.49
N GLY A 279 12.41 12.75 -18.29
CA GLY A 279 13.42 12.69 -17.23
C GLY A 279 13.56 13.98 -16.43
N GLU A 280 12.62 14.92 -16.54
CA GLU A 280 12.65 16.18 -15.79
C GLU A 280 11.86 16.04 -14.47
N PRO A 281 12.28 16.71 -13.39
CA PRO A 281 11.60 16.64 -12.10
C PRO A 281 10.18 17.22 -12.17
N VAL A 282 9.23 16.52 -11.56
CA VAL A 282 7.83 16.94 -11.47
C VAL A 282 7.57 17.57 -10.11
N TYR A 283 7.17 18.83 -10.11
CA TYR A 283 6.82 19.56 -8.91
C TYR A 283 5.85 20.70 -9.20
N ASP A 284 5.22 21.22 -8.16
CA ASP A 284 4.42 22.44 -8.19
C ASP A 284 5.33 23.67 -8.00
N PRO A 285 5.56 24.49 -9.06
CA PRO A 285 6.42 25.66 -8.95
C PRO A 285 5.86 26.75 -8.04
N SER A 286 4.55 26.75 -7.76
CA SER A 286 3.93 27.76 -6.88
C SER A 286 4.29 27.58 -5.40
N ARG A 287 4.79 26.39 -5.03
CA ARG A 287 5.27 26.03 -3.70
C ARG A 287 6.79 26.24 -3.53
N LEU A 288 7.45 26.73 -4.57
CA LEU A 288 8.86 27.10 -4.56
C LEU A 288 8.99 28.63 -4.47
N HIS A 289 9.60 29.10 -3.39
CA HIS A 289 9.71 30.52 -3.08
C HIS A 289 11.17 30.98 -3.16
N ILE A 290 11.42 32.13 -3.77
CA ILE A 290 12.75 32.76 -3.76
C ILE A 290 12.74 33.92 -2.79
N VAL A 291 13.61 33.87 -1.78
CA VAL A 291 13.76 34.92 -0.77
C VAL A 291 15.11 35.62 -0.96
N LEU A 292 15.08 36.94 -1.18
CA LEU A 292 16.29 37.74 -1.37
C LEU A 292 16.75 38.34 -0.04
N TRP A 293 17.99 38.04 0.34
CA TRP A 293 18.63 38.55 1.54
C TRP A 293 19.53 39.76 1.21
N PRO A 294 19.44 40.87 1.98
CA PRO A 294 20.08 42.13 1.62
C PRO A 294 21.60 42.20 1.88
N PHE A 295 22.21 41.11 2.39
CA PHE A 295 23.63 41.06 2.71
C PHE A 295 24.29 39.84 2.09
N ILE A 296 25.57 39.95 1.74
CA ILE A 296 26.40 38.81 1.30
C ILE A 296 26.42 37.76 2.42
N GLN A 297 26.16 36.52 2.05
CA GLN A 297 26.29 35.37 2.95
C GLN A 297 27.31 34.40 2.37
N SER A 298 28.03 33.71 3.24
CA SER A 298 28.82 32.56 2.82
C SER A 298 27.91 31.34 2.79
N PRO A 299 27.94 30.51 1.73
CA PRO A 299 27.31 29.20 1.75
C PRO A 299 27.80 28.39 2.96
N PRO A 300 26.97 27.52 3.54
CA PRO A 300 27.41 26.64 4.61
C PRO A 300 28.56 25.77 4.11
N GLN A 301 29.62 25.63 4.90
CA GLN A 301 30.70 24.69 4.57
C GLN A 301 30.17 23.26 4.72
N THR A 302 30.18 22.51 3.61
CA THR A 302 29.85 21.09 3.60
C THR A 302 31.07 20.25 3.94
N ARG A 303 30.83 19.08 4.52
CA ARG A 303 31.82 18.01 4.62
C ARG A 303 31.49 16.90 3.62
N THR A 304 32.51 16.35 2.95
CA THR A 304 32.33 15.16 2.13
C THR A 304 32.14 13.95 3.04
N VAL A 305 30.96 13.34 2.99
CA VAL A 305 30.60 12.17 3.79
C VAL A 305 29.99 11.13 2.87
N VAL A 306 30.53 9.92 2.94
CA VAL A 306 29.93 8.74 2.29
C VAL A 306 29.38 7.87 3.41
N ALA A 307 28.08 8.00 3.66
CA ALA A 307 27.42 7.23 4.71
C ALA A 307 27.13 5.82 4.20
N THR A 308 27.36 4.81 5.05
CA THR A 308 27.00 3.41 4.72
C THR A 308 25.67 3.03 5.36
N ASP A 309 24.91 2.16 4.69
CA ASP A 309 23.67 1.59 5.22
C ASP A 309 23.75 0.05 5.20
N PRO A 310 24.20 -0.59 6.29
CA PRO A 310 24.38 -2.03 6.33
C PRO A 310 23.11 -2.83 6.02
N VAL A 311 21.93 -2.32 6.41
CA VAL A 311 20.67 -3.04 6.19
C VAL A 311 20.23 -2.94 4.73
N TRP A 312 20.34 -1.77 4.13
CA TRP A 312 20.02 -1.63 2.71
C TRP A 312 20.98 -2.45 1.83
N LEU A 313 22.29 -2.41 2.12
CA LEU A 313 23.31 -3.21 1.42
C LEU A 313 23.06 -4.72 1.57
N GLN A 314 22.56 -5.17 2.72
CA GLN A 314 22.32 -6.60 2.98
C GLN A 314 21.02 -7.12 2.34
N TYR A 315 19.94 -6.35 2.42
CA TYR A 315 18.59 -6.86 2.13
C TYR A 315 17.94 -6.31 0.86
N TYR A 316 18.39 -5.16 0.36
CA TYR A 316 17.71 -4.44 -0.72
C TYR A 316 18.60 -4.24 -1.96
N GLU A 317 19.82 -3.73 -1.78
CA GLU A 317 20.79 -3.53 -2.86
C GLU A 317 21.02 -4.79 -3.73
N PRO A 318 21.11 -6.02 -3.17
CA PRO A 318 21.37 -7.21 -3.98
C PRO A 318 20.30 -7.50 -5.04
N TYR A 319 19.08 -6.96 -4.88
CA TYR A 319 18.01 -7.11 -5.86
C TYR A 319 18.10 -6.12 -7.03
N LEU A 320 18.83 -5.00 -6.89
CA LEU A 320 18.85 -3.94 -7.91
C LEU A 320 19.23 -4.45 -9.31
N PRO A 321 20.33 -5.21 -9.51
CA PRO A 321 20.72 -5.64 -10.85
C PRO A 321 19.71 -6.60 -11.50
N ALA A 322 19.08 -7.47 -10.68
CA ALA A 322 18.09 -8.41 -11.18
C ALA A 322 16.76 -7.71 -11.50
N LEU A 323 16.36 -6.74 -10.68
CA LEU A 323 15.15 -5.96 -10.91
C LEU A 323 15.26 -5.00 -12.08
N SER A 324 16.41 -4.35 -12.27
CA SER A 324 16.63 -3.50 -13.45
C SER A 324 16.59 -4.33 -14.74
N ALA A 325 17.27 -5.48 -14.77
CA ALA A 325 17.22 -6.38 -15.92
C ALA A 325 15.80 -6.91 -16.21
N TYR A 326 15.05 -7.24 -15.15
CA TYR A 326 13.66 -7.66 -15.30
C TYR A 326 12.73 -6.52 -15.78
N ALA A 327 12.96 -5.29 -15.31
CA ALA A 327 12.23 -4.12 -15.79
C ALA A 327 12.49 -3.85 -17.28
N GLU A 328 13.74 -3.98 -17.73
CA GLU A 328 14.10 -3.89 -19.15
C GLU A 328 13.41 -4.98 -19.97
N LEU A 329 13.42 -6.23 -19.50
CA LEU A 329 12.73 -7.35 -20.15
C LEU A 329 11.23 -7.06 -20.37
N ILE A 330 10.56 -6.52 -19.36
CA ILE A 330 9.13 -6.18 -19.46
C ILE A 330 8.92 -5.02 -20.42
N ARG A 331 9.79 -4.00 -20.41
CA ARG A 331 9.70 -2.87 -21.36
C ARG A 331 9.90 -3.32 -22.80
N GLU A 332 10.83 -4.23 -23.05
CA GLU A 332 11.06 -4.81 -24.38
C GLU A 332 9.87 -5.63 -24.89
N ALA A 333 9.23 -6.39 -23.98
CA ALA A 333 8.05 -7.18 -24.30
C ALA A 333 6.74 -6.36 -24.34
N GLY A 334 6.73 -5.17 -23.73
CA GLY A 334 5.56 -4.30 -23.54
C GLY A 334 4.79 -4.61 -22.26
N GLU A 335 4.48 -5.87 -21.99
CA GLU A 335 3.76 -6.32 -20.79
C GLU A 335 3.98 -7.82 -20.51
N PRO A 336 3.68 -8.32 -19.29
CA PRO A 336 3.54 -9.76 -19.05
C PRO A 336 2.55 -10.42 -20.01
N ASN A 337 2.82 -11.65 -20.40
CA ASN A 337 1.95 -12.37 -21.31
C ASN A 337 0.76 -12.97 -20.54
N VAL A 338 -0.46 -12.62 -20.97
CA VAL A 338 -1.69 -13.14 -20.37
C VAL A 338 -2.52 -13.85 -21.43
N ILE A 339 -2.80 -15.13 -21.22
CA ILE A 339 -3.54 -15.99 -22.14
C ILE A 339 -4.77 -16.55 -21.44
N SER A 340 -5.91 -16.56 -22.13
CA SER A 340 -7.10 -17.29 -21.67
C SER A 340 -7.35 -18.55 -22.50
N SER A 341 -7.85 -19.60 -21.85
CA SER A 341 -8.41 -20.77 -22.52
C SER A 341 -9.73 -20.48 -23.25
N SER A 342 -10.40 -19.37 -22.92
CA SER A 342 -11.68 -18.99 -23.50
C SER A 342 -11.56 -17.74 -24.39
N PRO A 343 -11.85 -17.83 -25.70
CA PRO A 343 -11.85 -16.66 -26.58
C PRO A 343 -12.99 -15.69 -26.28
N ALA A 344 -13.95 -16.08 -25.42
CA ALA A 344 -15.03 -15.22 -24.99
C ALA A 344 -14.57 -14.18 -23.94
N LEU A 345 -13.41 -14.39 -23.30
CA LEU A 345 -12.84 -13.42 -22.37
C LEU A 345 -12.03 -12.37 -23.12
N GLN A 346 -12.42 -11.11 -22.92
CA GLN A 346 -11.64 -9.97 -23.35
C GLN A 346 -10.56 -9.75 -22.31
N ILE A 347 -9.35 -10.22 -22.61
CA ILE A 347 -8.15 -10.05 -21.79
C ILE A 347 -7.12 -9.28 -22.62
N SER A 348 -6.61 -8.20 -22.04
CA SER A 348 -5.53 -7.38 -22.59
C SER A 348 -4.61 -6.96 -21.44
N GLY A 349 -3.60 -7.77 -21.12
CA GLY A 349 -2.73 -7.54 -19.97
C GLY A 349 -3.37 -7.86 -18.62
N ILE A 350 -2.69 -7.45 -17.54
CA ILE A 350 -3.10 -7.68 -16.15
C ILE A 350 -4.04 -6.54 -15.69
N PRO A 351 -5.18 -6.82 -15.01
CA PRO A 351 -6.12 -5.79 -14.56
C PRO A 351 -5.47 -4.78 -13.63
N ASP A 352 -5.68 -3.50 -13.91
CA ASP A 352 -4.91 -2.43 -13.30
C ASP A 352 -5.74 -1.42 -12.48
N GLY A 353 -7.02 -1.71 -12.27
CA GLY A 353 -7.92 -0.83 -11.54
C GLY A 353 -8.29 0.46 -12.28
N GLN A 354 -7.76 0.71 -13.49
CA GLN A 354 -7.97 1.95 -14.23
C GLN A 354 -8.37 1.76 -15.69
N GLN A 355 -7.51 1.13 -16.48
CA GLN A 355 -7.67 0.99 -17.93
C GLN A 355 -7.92 -0.45 -18.35
N VAL A 356 -7.29 -1.40 -17.65
CA VAL A 356 -7.37 -2.83 -17.94
C VAL A 356 -8.27 -3.51 -16.93
N PHE A 357 -9.28 -4.22 -17.43
CA PHE A 357 -10.22 -4.99 -16.63
C PHE A 357 -10.55 -6.29 -17.33
N TRP A 358 -10.81 -7.37 -16.60
CA TRP A 358 -11.31 -8.61 -17.19
C TRP A 358 -12.79 -8.76 -16.91
N ARG A 359 -13.56 -9.02 -17.98
CA ARG A 359 -15.00 -9.21 -17.92
C ARG A 359 -15.32 -10.67 -18.18
N PHE A 360 -15.99 -11.29 -17.22
CA PHE A 360 -16.46 -12.67 -17.29
C PHE A 360 -17.97 -12.65 -17.54
N PRO A 361 -18.43 -12.85 -18.79
CA PRO A 361 -19.86 -12.82 -19.10
C PRO A 361 -20.61 -14.00 -18.47
N GLN A 362 -21.88 -13.78 -18.19
CA GLN A 362 -22.81 -14.81 -17.75
C GLN A 362 -22.84 -16.01 -18.71
N GLY A 363 -22.86 -17.21 -18.14
CA GLY A 363 -23.02 -18.45 -18.91
C GLY A 363 -21.82 -18.82 -19.78
N LEU A 364 -20.64 -18.30 -19.44
CA LEU A 364 -19.41 -18.61 -20.14
C LEU A 364 -19.14 -20.13 -20.13
N PRO A 365 -19.06 -20.79 -21.31
CA PRO A 365 -19.09 -22.24 -21.41
C PRO A 365 -17.74 -22.88 -21.12
N GLY A 366 -17.75 -23.93 -20.29
CA GLY A 366 -16.52 -24.61 -19.85
C GLY A 366 -15.77 -23.77 -18.83
N GLY A 367 -15.09 -24.42 -17.87
CA GLY A 367 -14.23 -23.68 -16.94
C GLY A 367 -13.20 -22.84 -17.70
N VAL A 368 -12.85 -21.69 -17.13
CA VAL A 368 -11.83 -20.79 -17.69
C VAL A 368 -10.52 -21.03 -17.00
N GLU A 369 -9.45 -21.07 -17.78
CA GLU A 369 -8.09 -20.88 -17.29
C GLU A 369 -7.56 -19.55 -17.83
N VAL A 370 -6.92 -18.77 -16.97
CA VAL A 370 -6.12 -17.61 -17.34
C VAL A 370 -4.70 -17.86 -16.86
N ASP A 371 -3.76 -17.92 -17.80
CA ASP A 371 -2.34 -18.07 -17.56
C ASP A 371 -1.66 -16.71 -17.67
N ILE A 372 -0.93 -16.32 -16.62
CA ILE A 372 -0.08 -15.13 -16.56
C ILE A 372 1.37 -15.62 -16.54
N ASP A 373 2.14 -15.30 -17.59
CA ASP A 373 3.59 -15.48 -17.63
C ASP A 373 4.27 -14.12 -17.44
N LEU A 374 4.98 -14.00 -16.32
CA LEU A 374 5.78 -12.84 -15.94
C LEU A 374 7.08 -12.70 -16.77
N LEU A 375 7.26 -13.49 -17.83
CA LEU A 375 8.40 -13.54 -18.76
C LEU A 375 9.68 -14.13 -18.16
N ASP A 376 9.94 -13.89 -16.89
CA ASP A 376 10.97 -14.57 -16.10
C ASP A 376 10.52 -14.77 -14.64
N VAL A 377 11.31 -15.50 -13.85
CA VAL A 377 11.11 -15.57 -12.40
C VAL A 377 11.28 -14.17 -11.83
N HIS A 378 10.23 -13.68 -11.18
CA HIS A 378 10.23 -12.35 -10.60
C HIS A 378 11.36 -12.22 -9.57
N PRO A 379 12.23 -11.20 -9.65
CA PRO A 379 13.38 -11.09 -8.75
C PRO A 379 13.02 -10.92 -7.28
N LEU A 380 11.92 -10.21 -6.99
CA LEU A 380 11.36 -10.17 -5.63
C LEU A 380 10.47 -11.40 -5.40
N PRO A 381 10.66 -12.15 -4.30
CA PRO A 381 9.73 -13.20 -3.91
C PRO A 381 8.29 -12.67 -3.77
N ILE A 382 7.31 -13.46 -4.18
CA ILE A 382 5.89 -13.09 -4.18
C ILE A 382 5.17 -13.84 -3.05
N LYS A 383 4.57 -13.10 -2.11
CA LYS A 383 3.76 -13.63 -1.00
C LYS A 383 2.40 -14.14 -1.46
N GLY A 384 1.84 -13.51 -2.49
CA GLY A 384 0.52 -13.82 -3.02
C GLY A 384 0.05 -12.79 -4.03
N VAL A 385 -1.17 -12.96 -4.52
CA VAL A 385 -1.88 -11.98 -5.35
C VAL A 385 -3.21 -11.60 -4.73
N GLU A 386 -3.66 -10.36 -4.92
CA GLU A 386 -4.98 -9.88 -4.49
C GLU A 386 -5.84 -9.65 -5.73
N LEU A 387 -7.00 -10.32 -5.81
CA LEU A 387 -7.99 -10.18 -6.87
C LEU A 387 -9.09 -9.23 -6.41
N ARG A 388 -9.21 -8.05 -7.01
CA ARG A 388 -10.28 -7.10 -6.68
C ARG A 388 -11.44 -7.20 -7.63
N TRP A 389 -12.55 -7.74 -7.16
CA TRP A 389 -13.78 -7.89 -7.91
C TRP A 389 -14.64 -6.64 -7.80
N GLY A 390 -15.04 -6.08 -8.93
CA GLY A 390 -15.96 -4.96 -8.99
C GLY A 390 -17.42 -5.39 -8.90
N SER A 391 -18.33 -4.42 -8.94
CA SER A 391 -19.78 -4.64 -8.93
C SER A 391 -20.22 -5.74 -9.90
N GLY A 392 -21.06 -6.66 -9.42
CA GLY A 392 -21.52 -7.82 -10.18
C GLY A 392 -21.40 -9.12 -9.40
N ALA A 393 -21.17 -10.23 -10.09
CA ALA A 393 -20.97 -11.52 -9.44
C ALA A 393 -19.58 -11.59 -8.79
N LEU A 394 -19.50 -12.25 -7.62
CA LEU A 394 -18.25 -12.71 -7.05
C LEU A 394 -18.10 -14.21 -7.36
N PRO A 395 -17.12 -14.62 -8.19
CA PRO A 395 -16.96 -16.02 -8.54
C PRO A 395 -16.57 -16.85 -7.32
N GLY A 396 -17.29 -17.95 -7.08
CA GLY A 396 -16.95 -18.94 -6.07
C GLY A 396 -16.09 -20.08 -6.63
N ASP A 397 -15.42 -20.81 -5.75
CA ASP A 397 -14.70 -22.05 -6.04
C ASP A 397 -13.60 -21.95 -7.11
N TYR A 398 -13.10 -20.74 -7.38
CA TYR A 398 -11.94 -20.58 -8.25
C TYR A 398 -10.66 -20.94 -7.51
N ARG A 399 -9.67 -21.41 -8.27
CA ARG A 399 -8.36 -21.76 -7.74
C ARG A 399 -7.30 -20.85 -8.33
N VAL A 400 -6.26 -20.62 -7.55
CA VAL A 400 -5.08 -19.90 -7.99
C VAL A 400 -3.89 -20.82 -7.81
N GLN A 401 -3.14 -21.03 -8.89
CA GLN A 401 -1.91 -21.78 -8.87
C GLN A 401 -0.74 -20.87 -9.23
N PHE A 402 0.45 -21.20 -8.75
CA PHE A 402 1.67 -20.47 -9.06
C PHE A 402 2.83 -21.45 -9.31
N ALA A 403 3.80 -21.03 -10.12
CA ALA A 403 5.01 -21.82 -10.39
C ALA A 403 6.23 -20.92 -10.66
N SER A 404 7.42 -21.47 -10.42
CA SER A 404 8.68 -20.91 -10.91
C SER A 404 8.90 -21.28 -12.39
N ALA A 405 10.09 -21.01 -12.94
CA ALA A 405 10.45 -21.34 -14.33
C ALA A 405 10.20 -22.81 -14.72
N GLY A 406 10.25 -23.74 -13.77
CA GLY A 406 10.05 -25.17 -14.02
C GLY A 406 8.59 -25.59 -14.26
N GLN A 407 7.62 -24.67 -14.16
CA GLN A 407 6.18 -24.93 -14.34
C GLN A 407 5.61 -26.06 -13.45
N GLN A 408 6.24 -26.32 -12.30
CA GLN A 408 5.69 -27.18 -11.27
C GLN A 408 4.71 -26.36 -10.43
N TYR A 409 3.44 -26.41 -10.80
CA TYR A 409 2.38 -25.64 -10.16
C TYR A 409 2.09 -26.11 -8.74
N GLN A 410 1.98 -25.13 -7.85
CA GLN A 410 1.52 -25.27 -6.48
C GLN A 410 0.20 -24.52 -6.33
N GLU A 411 -0.69 -25.02 -5.47
CA GLU A 411 -1.96 -24.35 -5.16
C GLU A 411 -1.71 -23.23 -4.14
N ALA A 412 -2.29 -22.06 -4.39
CA ALA A 412 -2.37 -20.98 -3.42
C ALA A 412 -3.56 -21.20 -2.48
N THR A 413 -3.47 -20.65 -1.27
CA THR A 413 -4.60 -20.61 -0.35
C THR A 413 -5.51 -19.45 -0.72
N VAL A 414 -6.72 -19.74 -1.18
CA VAL A 414 -7.78 -18.76 -1.46
C VAL A 414 -8.85 -18.88 -0.36
N PRO A 415 -9.29 -17.77 0.27
CA PRO A 415 -10.40 -17.79 1.22
C PRO A 415 -11.67 -18.37 0.63
N GLU A 416 -12.32 -19.25 1.37
CA GLU A 416 -13.74 -19.52 1.14
C GLU A 416 -14.57 -18.35 1.67
N MET A 417 -15.51 -17.86 0.87
CA MET A 417 -16.43 -16.77 1.25
C MET A 417 -17.89 -17.24 1.19
N PRO A 418 -18.33 -18.14 2.08
CA PRO A 418 -19.68 -18.66 2.07
C PRO A 418 -20.71 -17.53 2.21
N GLY A 419 -21.70 -17.52 1.30
CA GLY A 419 -22.81 -16.56 1.33
C GLY A 419 -22.52 -15.22 0.64
N VAL A 420 -21.29 -14.97 0.17
CA VAL A 420 -20.96 -13.78 -0.63
C VAL A 420 -20.84 -14.16 -2.10
N ASN A 421 -21.87 -13.87 -2.89
CA ASN A 421 -21.92 -14.19 -4.32
C ASN A 421 -22.09 -12.95 -5.22
N GLN A 422 -22.21 -11.76 -4.62
CA GLN A 422 -22.35 -10.50 -5.34
C GLN A 422 -21.53 -9.40 -4.67
N VAL A 423 -20.92 -8.55 -5.49
CA VAL A 423 -20.28 -7.31 -5.11
C VAL A 423 -21.29 -6.16 -5.26
N PRO A 424 -21.54 -5.35 -4.21
CA PRO A 424 -22.45 -4.22 -4.29
C PRO A 424 -22.11 -3.22 -5.40
N SER A 425 -23.14 -2.54 -5.90
CA SER A 425 -22.96 -1.48 -6.91
C SER A 425 -22.10 -0.35 -6.34
N GLY A 426 -21.08 0.07 -7.10
CA GLY A 426 -20.14 1.12 -6.70
C GLY A 426 -19.05 0.67 -5.72
N SER A 427 -18.97 -0.62 -5.39
CA SER A 427 -17.95 -1.18 -4.48
C SER A 427 -16.99 -2.15 -5.19
N SER A 428 -15.93 -2.52 -4.49
CA SER A 428 -14.98 -3.56 -4.88
C SER A 428 -14.65 -4.45 -3.68
N ILE A 429 -14.49 -5.76 -3.93
CA ILE A 429 -14.14 -6.75 -2.92
C ILE A 429 -12.75 -7.33 -3.26
N PRO A 430 -11.73 -7.15 -2.40
CA PRO A 430 -10.45 -7.83 -2.55
C PRO A 430 -10.54 -9.27 -2.05
N VAL A 431 -9.93 -10.19 -2.78
CA VAL A 431 -9.82 -11.60 -2.39
C VAL A 431 -8.35 -12.03 -2.58
N PRO A 432 -7.61 -12.29 -1.50
CA PRO A 432 -6.23 -12.73 -1.63
C PRO A 432 -6.11 -14.19 -2.06
N ALA A 433 -5.03 -14.50 -2.74
CA ALA A 433 -4.53 -15.84 -2.99
C ALA A 433 -3.10 -15.91 -2.45
N ILE A 434 -2.92 -16.60 -1.33
CA ILE A 434 -1.68 -16.61 -0.54
C ILE A 434 -0.77 -17.74 -1.03
N PHE A 435 0.45 -17.41 -1.42
CA PHE A 435 1.44 -18.36 -1.93
C PHE A 435 2.36 -18.90 -0.82
N ALA A 436 2.68 -18.06 0.17
CA ALA A 436 3.52 -18.43 1.31
C ALA A 436 2.93 -17.91 2.62
N THR A 437 2.88 -18.76 3.64
CA THR A 437 2.47 -18.39 5.01
C THR A 437 3.65 -17.94 5.88
N THR A 438 4.89 -18.21 5.47
CA THR A 438 6.11 -17.94 6.25
C THR A 438 6.67 -16.53 6.10
N GLY A 439 6.00 -15.66 5.34
CA GLY A 439 6.41 -14.27 5.15
C GLY A 439 7.51 -14.06 4.09
N ASP A 440 8.33 -15.06 3.78
CA ASP A 440 9.48 -14.93 2.85
C ASP A 440 9.11 -14.86 1.36
N GLY A 441 7.85 -15.16 1.01
CA GLY A 441 7.38 -15.22 -0.37
C GLY A 441 7.94 -16.40 -1.16
N MET A 442 7.49 -16.53 -2.41
CA MET A 442 7.85 -17.63 -3.33
C MET A 442 8.50 -17.09 -4.60
N GLN A 443 9.38 -17.89 -5.20
CA GLN A 443 9.92 -17.61 -6.52
C GLN A 443 8.86 -17.93 -7.58
N VAL A 444 8.33 -16.91 -8.24
CA VAL A 444 7.17 -17.02 -9.13
C VAL A 444 7.48 -16.43 -10.50
N ARG A 445 7.14 -17.18 -11.55
CA ARG A 445 7.07 -16.71 -12.93
C ARG A 445 5.66 -16.83 -13.49
N TYR A 446 5.00 -17.94 -13.18
CA TYR A 446 3.67 -18.23 -13.70
C TYR A 446 2.63 -18.12 -12.60
N VAL A 447 1.51 -17.46 -12.90
CA VAL A 447 0.29 -17.49 -12.09
C VAL A 447 -0.85 -17.97 -12.97
N LYS A 448 -1.59 -18.96 -12.51
CA LYS A 448 -2.74 -19.52 -13.23
C LYS A 448 -4.00 -19.35 -12.40
N LEU A 449 -5.03 -18.76 -12.98
CA LEU A 449 -6.35 -18.60 -12.39
C LEU A 449 -7.31 -19.58 -13.06
N ILE A 450 -7.94 -20.45 -12.28
CA ILE A 450 -8.81 -21.52 -12.76
C ILE A 450 -10.22 -21.29 -12.22
N PHE A 451 -11.13 -20.86 -13.08
CA PHE A 451 -12.52 -20.61 -12.74
C PHE A 451 -13.40 -21.78 -13.20
N PRO A 452 -14.26 -22.33 -12.33
CA PRO A 452 -15.22 -23.35 -12.73
C PRO A 452 -16.33 -22.77 -13.63
N ASN A 453 -17.14 -23.65 -14.23
CA ASN A 453 -18.27 -23.28 -15.08
C ASN A 453 -19.48 -22.82 -14.24
N ASN A 454 -19.35 -21.69 -13.53
CA ASN A 454 -20.35 -21.23 -12.55
C ASN A 454 -20.63 -19.72 -12.57
N PHE A 455 -20.25 -19.01 -13.65
CA PHE A 455 -20.60 -17.59 -13.80
C PHE A 455 -22.10 -17.41 -14.06
N THR A 456 -22.87 -17.35 -12.97
CA THR A 456 -24.34 -17.20 -13.00
C THR A 456 -24.78 -15.79 -13.39
N GLN A 457 -23.87 -14.81 -13.28
CA GLN A 457 -24.02 -13.40 -13.66
C GLN A 457 -22.66 -12.88 -14.14
N ASP A 458 -22.65 -11.71 -14.78
CA ASP A 458 -21.41 -11.05 -15.19
C ASP A 458 -20.53 -10.73 -13.97
N ALA A 459 -19.25 -11.08 -14.04
CA ALA A 459 -18.24 -10.72 -13.06
C ALA A 459 -17.17 -9.82 -13.70
N ILE A 460 -16.61 -8.90 -12.91
CA ILE A 460 -15.55 -7.99 -13.36
C ILE A 460 -14.39 -8.07 -12.39
N LEU A 461 -13.25 -8.57 -12.85
CA LEU A 461 -11.99 -8.43 -12.11
C LEU A 461 -11.42 -7.06 -12.45
N GLN A 462 -11.48 -6.14 -11.49
CA GLN A 462 -11.06 -4.76 -11.67
C GLN A 462 -9.55 -4.59 -11.57
N GLU A 463 -8.92 -5.32 -10.65
CA GLU A 463 -7.50 -5.18 -10.36
C GLU A 463 -6.92 -6.51 -9.89
N LEU A 464 -5.68 -6.79 -10.30
CA LEU A 464 -4.87 -7.87 -9.77
C LEU A 464 -3.55 -7.29 -9.25
N ARG A 465 -3.31 -7.41 -7.95
CA ARG A 465 -2.09 -6.89 -7.29
C ARG A 465 -1.17 -8.02 -6.91
N PHE A 466 0.13 -7.83 -7.04
CA PHE A 466 1.14 -8.74 -6.52
C PHE A 466 1.68 -8.23 -5.19
N HIS A 467 1.66 -9.07 -4.16
CA HIS A 467 2.24 -8.75 -2.86
C HIS A 467 3.62 -9.38 -2.78
N TYR A 468 4.64 -8.54 -2.63
CA TYR A 468 6.04 -8.97 -2.62
C TYR A 468 6.56 -9.15 -1.20
N TYR A 469 7.64 -9.90 -1.07
CA TYR A 469 8.47 -9.87 0.14
C TYR A 469 8.95 -8.44 0.40
N GLN A 470 8.78 -7.98 1.64
CA GLN A 470 9.01 -6.58 1.99
C GLN A 470 10.42 -6.27 2.51
N GLY A 471 11.25 -7.29 2.69
CA GLY A 471 12.47 -7.16 3.49
C GLY A 471 12.14 -6.89 4.97
N PRO A 472 13.15 -6.57 5.79
CA PRO A 472 12.91 -6.11 7.15
C PRO A 472 12.17 -4.76 7.15
N LEU A 473 11.02 -4.69 7.81
CA LEU A 473 10.31 -3.42 8.03
C LEU A 473 11.14 -2.55 8.99
N VAL A 474 11.61 -1.41 8.50
CA VAL A 474 12.48 -0.47 9.23
C VAL A 474 11.81 0.86 9.56
N ASP A 475 10.52 0.98 9.21
CA ASP A 475 9.66 2.12 9.53
C ASP A 475 9.07 1.91 10.94
N THR A 476 8.90 2.99 11.69
CA THR A 476 8.60 2.96 13.13
C THR A 476 7.37 2.16 13.54
N GLU A 477 7.55 1.38 14.62
CA GLU A 477 6.58 0.67 15.47
C GLU A 477 5.86 -0.56 14.89
N ASP A 478 6.59 -1.39 14.13
CA ASP A 478 6.28 -2.82 14.08
C ASP A 478 7.07 -3.59 15.13
N CYS A 479 6.42 -4.61 15.71
CA CYS A 479 6.99 -5.42 16.77
C CYS A 479 8.26 -6.08 16.23
N PRO A 480 9.43 -5.85 16.83
CA PRO A 480 10.66 -6.50 16.37
C PRO A 480 10.62 -8.03 16.54
N PHE A 481 9.57 -8.57 17.18
CA PHE A 481 9.35 -9.97 17.44
C PHE A 481 7.84 -10.29 17.47
N ILE A 482 7.47 -11.48 17.00
CA ILE A 482 6.13 -12.06 17.25
C ILE A 482 6.07 -12.42 18.73
N LEU A 483 5.23 -11.73 19.49
CA LEU A 483 4.95 -12.08 20.89
C LEU A 483 3.83 -13.12 20.92
N ILE A 484 4.15 -14.34 21.38
CA ILE A 484 3.13 -15.37 21.60
C ILE A 484 2.17 -14.86 22.67
N GLY A 485 0.90 -14.69 22.30
CA GLY A 485 -0.14 -14.16 23.18
C GLY A 485 -0.47 -12.68 22.98
N ASP A 486 0.21 -11.98 22.08
CA ASP A 486 -0.22 -10.67 21.57
C ASP A 486 -1.28 -10.92 20.50
N LEU A 487 -2.54 -10.72 20.88
CA LEU A 487 -3.72 -11.04 20.08
C LEU A 487 -4.27 -9.83 19.32
N ASP A 488 -3.91 -8.61 19.72
CA ASP A 488 -4.30 -7.38 19.03
C ASP A 488 -3.15 -6.76 18.20
N HIS A 489 -1.99 -7.41 18.18
CA HIS A 489 -0.79 -7.04 17.43
C HIS A 489 -0.23 -5.66 17.80
N ASN A 490 -0.34 -5.28 19.08
CA ASN A 490 0.12 -3.99 19.59
C ASN A 490 1.56 -4.02 20.16
N CYS A 491 2.29 -5.12 19.96
CA CYS A 491 3.69 -5.31 20.38
C CYS A 491 3.91 -5.39 21.88
N ARG A 492 2.86 -5.72 22.64
CA ARG A 492 2.92 -6.06 24.05
C ARG A 492 1.95 -7.20 24.32
N VAL A 493 2.14 -7.88 25.44
CA VAL A 493 1.13 -8.81 25.98
C VAL A 493 0.61 -8.14 27.24
N ASP A 494 -0.59 -7.59 27.17
CA ASP A 494 -1.22 -6.87 28.27
C ASP A 494 -2.60 -7.45 28.62
N PHE A 495 -3.34 -6.76 29.49
CA PHE A 495 -4.65 -7.24 29.93
C PHE A 495 -5.73 -7.19 28.84
N LEU A 496 -5.52 -6.44 27.76
CA LEU A 496 -6.38 -6.43 26.58
C LEU A 496 -6.24 -7.75 25.82
N ASP A 497 -5.02 -8.26 25.64
CA ASP A 497 -4.78 -9.58 25.05
C ASP A 497 -5.39 -10.69 25.89
N VAL A 498 -5.27 -10.59 27.22
CA VAL A 498 -5.91 -11.52 28.16
C VAL A 498 -7.43 -11.44 28.06
N ASN A 499 -7.98 -10.24 27.86
CA ASN A 499 -9.42 -10.06 27.65
C ASN A 499 -9.87 -10.65 26.31
N LEU A 500 -9.10 -10.51 25.23
CA LEU A 500 -9.36 -11.15 23.94
C LEU A 500 -9.31 -12.68 24.05
N MET A 501 -8.30 -13.22 24.74
CA MET A 501 -8.23 -14.65 25.05
C MET A 501 -9.45 -15.10 25.87
N ALA A 502 -9.81 -14.34 26.91
CA ALA A 502 -10.94 -14.68 27.78
C ALA A 502 -12.28 -14.61 27.03
N ARG A 503 -12.48 -13.65 26.14
CA ARG A 503 -13.67 -13.55 25.28
C ARG A 503 -13.82 -14.77 24.39
N ASN A 504 -12.73 -15.19 23.75
CA ASN A 504 -12.72 -16.38 22.90
C ASN A 504 -12.90 -17.67 23.71
N TRP A 505 -12.44 -17.72 24.97
CA TRP A 505 -12.59 -18.91 25.81
C TRP A 505 -13.96 -18.99 26.50
N LEU A 506 -14.57 -17.86 26.83
CA LEU A 506 -15.86 -17.79 27.51
C LEU A 506 -17.05 -17.77 26.55
N ILE A 507 -16.79 -17.90 25.25
CA ILE A 507 -17.86 -17.98 24.27
C ILE A 507 -18.65 -19.28 24.44
N ASP A 508 -19.97 -19.16 24.41
CA ASP A 508 -20.84 -20.33 24.37
C ASP A 508 -21.01 -20.77 22.92
N CYS A 509 -20.29 -21.81 22.54
CA CYS A 509 -20.32 -22.38 21.20
C CYS A 509 -21.64 -23.06 20.83
N LEU A 510 -22.55 -23.27 21.78
CA LEU A 510 -23.90 -23.72 21.49
C LEU A 510 -24.78 -22.54 21.04
N ASP A 511 -24.56 -21.37 21.63
CA ASP A 511 -25.30 -20.15 21.30
C ASP A 511 -24.69 -19.39 20.10
N SER A 512 -23.37 -19.49 19.89
CA SER A 512 -22.63 -18.82 18.82
C SER A 512 -21.77 -19.81 18.00
N PRO A 513 -22.37 -20.80 17.32
CA PRO A 513 -21.63 -21.87 16.63
C PRO A 513 -20.83 -21.39 15.41
N GLY A 514 -21.07 -20.17 14.92
CA GLY A 514 -20.33 -19.57 13.81
C GLY A 514 -19.11 -18.74 14.24
N ASP A 515 -18.83 -18.64 15.54
CA ASP A 515 -17.66 -17.90 16.01
C ASP A 515 -16.37 -18.70 15.73
N PRO A 516 -15.29 -18.06 15.24
CA PRO A 516 -14.02 -18.72 14.96
C PRO A 516 -13.39 -19.46 16.16
N ALA A 517 -13.73 -19.09 17.40
CA ALA A 517 -13.28 -19.80 18.60
C ALA A 517 -14.03 -21.12 18.84
N CYS A 518 -15.12 -21.37 18.12
CA CYS A 518 -15.99 -22.54 18.25
C CYS A 518 -15.73 -23.63 17.21
N VAL A 519 -14.67 -23.48 16.41
CA VAL A 519 -14.26 -24.48 15.44
C VAL A 519 -13.63 -25.65 16.20
N LEU A 520 -14.39 -26.75 16.32
CA LEU A 520 -13.88 -28.03 16.80
C LEU A 520 -12.84 -28.55 15.78
N GLU A 521 -11.60 -28.75 16.22
CA GLU A 521 -10.61 -29.56 15.47
C GLU A 521 -11.12 -30.99 15.21
#